data_AF-A0A7R9QSQ6-F1
#
_entry.id   AF-A0A7R9QSQ6-F1
#
_cell.length_a   1.000
_cell.length_b   1.000
_cell.length_c   1.000
_cell.angle_alpha   90.00
_cell.angle_beta   90.00
_cell.angle_gamma   90.00
#
_symmetry.space_group_name_H-M   'P 1'
#
loop_
_entity.id
_entity.type
_entity.pdbx_description
1 polymer ?
#
loop_
_entity_poly.entity_id
_entity_poly.type
_entity_poly.pdbx_seq_one_letter_code
_entity_poly.pdbx_strand_id
1 'polypeptide(L)'
;MADNTGVGTGALVLRDVSWLVNFMAHIGPAYKPYDKYINPRESRTVTYLALGEGYYNYHHTFPGDHSAFEYGWKDNWNIATAFIDMFGLNGRIFAAFGILCGAHRLWSHRSYKAKWQLRVLLAGLQTLALQNSIYEWC
;
A
#
# COMPACT_ATOMS: atom_id res chain seq x y z
N MET A 1 -36.46 12.45 24.18
CA MET A 1 -35.32 11.50 24.13
C MET A 1 -34.52 11.89 22.90
N ALA A 2 -33.32 12.44 23.10
CA ALA A 2 -32.46 12.91 22.01
C ALA A 2 -31.85 11.70 21.28
N ASP A 3 -31.91 11.74 19.96
CA ASP A 3 -31.38 10.75 19.02
C ASP A 3 -29.85 10.87 18.94
N ASN A 4 -29.15 9.90 19.54
CA ASN A 4 -27.69 9.82 19.55
C ASN A 4 -27.09 9.31 18.22
N THR A 5 -27.56 9.79 17.06
CA THR A 5 -27.02 9.36 15.76
C THR A 5 -26.30 10.49 15.03
N GLY A 6 -25.40 11.18 15.72
CA GLY A 6 -24.48 12.20 15.17
C GLY A 6 -23.48 11.68 14.14
N VAL A 7 -23.83 10.63 13.38
CA VAL A 7 -23.10 10.12 12.24
C VAL A 7 -23.52 10.97 11.05
N GLY A 8 -22.73 12.00 10.74
CA GLY A 8 -23.03 12.94 9.66
C GLY A 8 -23.39 12.21 8.36
N THR A 9 -24.28 12.82 7.56
CA THR A 9 -24.86 12.25 6.33
C THR A 9 -23.83 11.60 5.40
N GLY A 10 -22.59 12.12 5.37
CA GLY A 10 -21.49 11.52 4.61
C GLY A 10 -21.05 10.12 5.05
N ALA A 11 -21.06 9.83 6.36
CA ALA A 11 -20.70 8.51 6.87
C ALA A 11 -21.78 7.46 6.59
N LEU A 12 -23.06 7.86 6.52
CA LEU A 12 -24.15 7.01 6.05
C LEU A 12 -23.99 6.66 4.57
N VAL A 13 -23.67 7.65 3.73
CA VAL A 13 -23.42 7.44 2.30
C VAL A 13 -22.24 6.49 2.07
N LEU A 14 -21.12 6.68 2.77
CA LEU A 14 -19.95 5.80 2.65
C LEU A 14 -20.27 4.36 3.03
N ARG A 15 -20.99 4.16 4.16
CA ARG A 15 -21.46 2.84 4.59
C ARG A 15 -22.27 2.17 3.48
N ASP A 16 -23.26 2.87 2.94
CA ASP A 16 -24.18 2.30 1.96
C ASP A 16 -23.47 1.96 0.64
N VAL A 17 -22.47 2.75 0.24
CA VAL A 17 -21.58 2.45 -0.89
C VAL A 17 -20.75 1.20 -0.64
N SER A 18 -20.16 1.03 0.56
CA SER A 18 -19.41 -0.19 0.90
C SER A 18 -20.28 -1.46 0.87
N TRP A 19 -21.52 -1.37 1.34
CA TRP A 19 -22.47 -2.49 1.26
C TRP A 19 -22.86 -2.83 -0.18
N LEU A 20 -23.03 -1.82 -1.03
CA LEU A 20 -23.32 -2.01 -2.45
C LEU A 20 -22.17 -2.74 -3.17
N VAL A 21 -20.93 -2.32 -2.91
CA VAL A 21 -19.72 -2.94 -3.46
C VAL A 21 -19.64 -4.41 -3.04
N ASN A 22 -19.86 -4.69 -1.75
CA ASN A 22 -19.88 -6.06 -1.22
C ASN A 22 -20.97 -6.93 -1.86
N PHE A 23 -22.18 -6.38 -2.05
CA PHE A 23 -23.28 -7.08 -2.73
C PHE A 23 -22.93 -7.41 -4.18
N MET A 24 -22.40 -6.46 -4.93
CA MET A 24 -22.05 -6.67 -6.34
C MET A 24 -20.88 -7.65 -6.53
N ALA A 25 -19.93 -7.69 -5.60
CA ALA A 25 -18.82 -8.64 -5.59
C ALA A 25 -19.25 -10.10 -5.37
N HIS A 26 -20.40 -10.33 -4.72
CA HIS A 26 -20.86 -11.67 -4.37
C HIS A 26 -22.05 -12.17 -5.21
N ILE A 27 -22.89 -11.27 -5.74
CA ILE A 27 -24.15 -11.63 -6.40
C ILE A 27 -24.24 -11.10 -7.84
N GLY A 28 -23.58 -9.98 -8.17
CA GLY A 28 -23.69 -9.29 -9.47
C GLY A 28 -23.15 -10.07 -10.68
N PRO A 29 -23.28 -9.51 -11.91
CA PRO A 29 -22.71 -10.06 -13.13
C PRO A 29 -21.18 -10.03 -13.02
N ALA A 30 -20.63 -11.09 -12.47
CA ALA A 30 -19.24 -11.16 -12.04
C ALA A 30 -18.68 -12.56 -12.33
N TYR A 31 -17.43 -12.62 -12.76
CA TYR A 31 -16.77 -13.85 -13.23
C TYR A 31 -15.71 -14.32 -12.22
N LYS A 32 -15.33 -15.60 -12.29
CA LYS A 32 -14.35 -16.24 -11.39
C LYS A 32 -13.16 -16.80 -12.18
N PRO A 33 -12.18 -15.97 -12.54
CA PRO A 33 -11.07 -16.39 -13.41
C PRO A 33 -9.95 -17.12 -12.67
N TYR A 34 -9.78 -16.90 -11.35
CA TYR A 34 -8.67 -17.46 -10.56
C TYR A 34 -9.09 -18.71 -9.78
N ASP A 35 -10.13 -18.61 -8.95
CA ASP A 35 -10.68 -19.76 -8.22
C ASP A 35 -12.21 -19.82 -8.33
N LYS A 36 -12.70 -20.89 -8.95
CA LYS A 36 -14.12 -21.15 -9.20
C LYS A 36 -14.88 -21.68 -7.98
N TYR A 37 -14.17 -22.25 -7.01
CA TYR A 37 -14.74 -22.92 -5.83
C TYR A 37 -15.04 -21.94 -4.69
N ILE A 38 -14.40 -20.77 -4.69
CA ILE A 38 -14.70 -19.69 -3.73
C ILE A 38 -15.85 -18.82 -4.22
N ASN A 39 -16.63 -18.26 -3.29
CA ASN A 39 -17.76 -17.37 -3.59
C ASN A 39 -17.40 -15.99 -4.20
N PRO A 40 -16.27 -15.34 -3.85
CA PRO A 40 -15.90 -14.01 -4.35
C PRO A 40 -15.80 -13.96 -5.88
N ARG A 41 -16.30 -12.88 -6.50
CA ARG A 41 -16.34 -12.70 -7.95
C ARG A 41 -15.79 -11.34 -8.36
N GLU A 42 -15.28 -11.25 -9.58
CA GLU A 42 -14.73 -10.00 -10.12
C GLU A 42 -15.73 -9.29 -11.01
N SER A 43 -15.81 -7.96 -10.87
CA SER A 43 -16.66 -7.13 -11.72
C SER A 43 -15.97 -5.81 -12.04
N ARG A 44 -15.71 -5.55 -13.33
CA ARG A 44 -15.08 -4.30 -13.79
C ARG A 44 -15.90 -3.07 -13.43
N THR A 45 -17.23 -3.18 -13.42
CA THR A 45 -18.11 -2.06 -13.02
C THR A 45 -17.88 -1.70 -11.55
N VAL A 46 -17.79 -2.71 -10.68
CA VAL A 46 -17.48 -2.50 -9.25
C VAL A 46 -16.08 -1.94 -9.10
N THR A 47 -15.11 -2.44 -9.87
CA THR A 47 -13.73 -1.93 -9.87
C THR A 47 -13.68 -0.43 -10.10
N TYR A 48 -14.31 0.09 -11.16
CA TYR A 48 -14.27 1.52 -11.45
C TYR A 48 -15.03 2.38 -10.44
N LEU A 49 -16.16 1.89 -9.92
CA LEU A 49 -16.96 2.60 -8.92
C LEU A 49 -16.32 2.58 -7.52
N ALA A 50 -15.57 1.52 -7.20
CA ALA A 50 -14.90 1.31 -5.93
C ALA A 50 -13.40 1.64 -5.98
N LEU A 51 -12.95 2.37 -7.01
CA LEU A 51 -11.56 2.85 -7.14
C LEU A 51 -10.51 1.74 -7.02
N GLY A 52 -10.78 0.58 -7.63
CA GLY A 52 -9.85 -0.53 -7.76
C GLY A 52 -10.12 -1.75 -6.87
N GLU A 53 -11.15 -1.70 -6.01
CA GLU A 53 -11.48 -2.76 -5.06
C GLU A 53 -12.34 -3.90 -5.64
N GLY A 54 -12.65 -3.89 -6.94
CA GLY A 54 -13.61 -4.84 -7.55
C GLY A 54 -13.07 -6.24 -7.87
N TYR A 55 -11.77 -6.50 -7.63
CA TYR A 55 -11.09 -7.77 -7.93
C TYR A 55 -11.13 -8.76 -6.75
N TYR A 56 -12.34 -9.10 -6.31
CA TYR A 56 -12.54 -9.93 -5.14
C TYR A 56 -12.11 -11.40 -5.34
N ASN A 57 -12.19 -11.97 -6.55
CA ASN A 57 -11.74 -13.35 -6.78
C ASN A 57 -10.20 -13.46 -6.67
N TYR A 58 -9.46 -12.54 -7.29
CA TYR A 58 -8.02 -12.43 -7.13
C TYR A 58 -7.62 -12.20 -5.67
N HIS A 59 -8.21 -11.18 -5.02
CA HIS A 59 -7.87 -10.81 -3.64
C HIS A 59 -8.03 -11.98 -2.66
N HIS A 60 -9.09 -12.78 -2.78
CA HIS A 60 -9.29 -13.95 -1.93
C HIS A 60 -8.44 -15.16 -2.32
N THR A 61 -7.96 -15.24 -3.57
CA THR A 61 -7.03 -16.29 -4.02
C THR A 61 -5.60 -15.99 -3.57
N PHE A 62 -5.21 -14.71 -3.56
CA PHE A 62 -3.85 -14.24 -3.23
C PHE A 62 -3.87 -13.18 -2.11
N PRO A 63 -4.19 -13.56 -0.86
CA PRO A 63 -4.33 -12.60 0.25
C PRO A 63 -3.01 -11.90 0.64
N GLY A 64 -1.87 -12.44 0.23
CA GLY A 64 -0.56 -11.86 0.49
C GLY A 64 -0.13 -10.77 -0.51
N ASP A 65 -0.89 -10.57 -1.59
CA ASP A 65 -0.59 -9.53 -2.56
C ASP A 65 -1.19 -8.19 -2.12
N HIS A 66 -0.34 -7.19 -1.91
CA HIS A 66 -0.75 -5.84 -1.50
C HIS A 66 -1.48 -5.08 -2.61
N SER A 67 -1.33 -5.51 -3.87
CA SER A 67 -1.93 -4.84 -5.02
C SER A 67 -3.41 -5.20 -5.23
N ALA A 68 -3.85 -6.31 -4.63
CA ALA A 68 -5.15 -6.94 -4.80
C ALA A 68 -5.54 -7.22 -6.27
N PHE A 69 -4.59 -7.18 -7.22
CA PHE A 69 -4.83 -7.38 -8.65
C PHE A 69 -3.55 -7.67 -9.47
N GLU A 70 -3.65 -8.62 -10.40
CA GLU A 70 -2.53 -9.15 -11.20
C GLU A 70 -1.66 -8.11 -11.94
N TYR A 71 -2.27 -7.06 -12.53
CA TYR A 71 -1.54 -6.10 -13.39
C TYR A 71 -1.25 -4.75 -12.69
N GLY A 72 -1.49 -4.67 -11.38
CA GLY A 72 -1.21 -3.47 -10.57
C GLY A 72 -2.15 -2.29 -10.81
N TRP A 73 -1.75 -1.10 -10.33
CA TRP A 73 -2.66 0.04 -10.19
C TRP A 73 -3.09 0.70 -11.51
N LYS A 74 -2.27 0.62 -12.56
CA LYS A 74 -2.52 1.31 -13.85
C LYS A 74 -3.70 0.71 -14.61
N ASP A 75 -3.84 -0.61 -14.56
CA ASP A 75 -4.89 -1.32 -15.28
C ASP A 75 -6.18 -1.44 -14.44
N ASN A 76 -6.06 -1.41 -13.11
CA ASN A 76 -7.17 -1.53 -12.15
C ASN A 76 -7.77 -0.17 -11.73
N TRP A 77 -7.08 0.96 -11.96
CA TRP A 77 -7.44 2.24 -11.32
C TRP A 77 -7.46 2.14 -9.78
N ASN A 78 -6.61 1.28 -9.20
CA ASN A 78 -6.49 1.12 -7.76
C ASN A 78 -5.64 2.24 -7.15
N ILE A 79 -6.32 3.25 -6.59
CA ILE A 79 -5.68 4.41 -5.97
C ILE A 79 -4.92 4.00 -4.70
N ALA A 80 -5.41 3.01 -3.94
CA ALA A 80 -4.72 2.53 -2.74
C ALA A 80 -3.38 1.88 -3.09
N THR A 81 -3.35 1.02 -4.11
CA THR A 81 -2.11 0.42 -4.61
C THR A 81 -1.15 1.49 -5.15
N ALA A 82 -1.65 2.47 -5.91
CA ALA A 82 -0.83 3.58 -6.40
C ALA A 82 -0.22 4.41 -5.26
N PHE A 83 -1.00 4.65 -4.20
CA PHE A 83 -0.53 5.35 -3.00
C PHE A 83 0.56 4.54 -2.28
N ILE A 84 0.31 3.25 -2.04
CA ILE A 84 1.30 2.36 -1.41
C ILE A 84 2.59 2.29 -2.23
N ASP A 85 2.49 2.11 -3.56
CA ASP A 85 3.65 2.05 -4.45
C ASP A 85 4.43 3.38 -4.47
N MET A 86 3.75 4.53 -4.37
CA MET A 86 4.39 5.84 -4.27
C MET A 86 5.23 5.95 -2.98
N PHE A 87 4.69 5.56 -1.83
CA PHE A 87 5.44 5.58 -0.57
C PHE A 87 6.52 4.50 -0.54
N GLY A 88 6.26 3.32 -1.11
CA GLY A 88 7.21 2.22 -1.22
C GLY A 88 8.43 2.59 -2.06
N LEU A 89 8.24 3.21 -3.23
CA LEU A 89 9.34 3.63 -4.10
C LEU A 89 10.17 4.75 -3.46
N ASN A 90 9.51 5.79 -2.92
CA ASN A 90 10.21 6.90 -2.27
C ASN A 90 10.99 6.41 -1.05
N GLY A 91 10.37 5.57 -0.19
CA GLY A 91 11.02 4.98 0.97
C GLY A 91 12.26 4.16 0.61
N ARG A 92 12.21 3.37 -0.48
CA ARG A 92 13.35 2.59 -0.98
C ARG A 92 14.51 3.48 -1.46
N ILE A 93 14.22 4.58 -2.16
CA ILE A 93 15.24 5.53 -2.62
C ILE A 93 15.92 6.19 -1.40
N PHE A 94 15.12 6.66 -0.45
CA PHE A 94 15.61 7.28 0.78
C PHE A 94 16.45 6.32 1.63
N ALA A 95 16.02 5.06 1.77
CA ALA A 95 16.80 4.01 2.43
C ALA A 95 18.13 3.73 1.71
N ALA A 96 18.12 3.64 0.38
CA ALA A 96 19.34 3.44 -0.41
C ALA A 96 20.35 4.59 -0.23
N PHE A 97 19.88 5.84 -0.18
CA PHE A 97 20.72 6.99 0.14
C PHE A 97 21.32 6.90 1.55
N GLY A 98 20.55 6.44 2.54
CA GLY A 98 21.03 6.16 3.89
C GLY A 98 22.20 5.17 3.89
N ILE A 99 22.10 4.08 3.13
CA ILE A 99 23.15 3.05 3.04
C ILE A 99 24.38 3.56 2.28
N LEU A 100 24.20 4.09 1.07
CA LEU A 100 25.30 4.46 0.18
C LEU A 100 26.09 5.66 0.70
N CYS A 101 25.39 6.72 1.12
CA CYS A 101 26.06 7.92 1.61
C CYS A 101 26.38 7.79 3.11
N GLY A 102 25.49 7.21 3.90
CA GLY A 102 25.67 7.00 5.33
C GLY A 102 26.56 5.80 5.64
N ALA A 103 25.96 4.60 5.74
CA ALA A 103 26.64 3.39 6.23
C ALA A 103 27.96 3.15 5.51
N HIS A 104 27.92 3.05 4.19
CA HIS A 104 29.07 2.74 3.35
C HIS A 104 30.13 3.87 3.36
N ARG A 105 29.80 5.06 2.83
CA ARG A 105 30.82 6.09 2.56
C ARG A 105 31.23 6.89 3.80
N LEU A 106 30.29 7.23 4.67
CA LEU A 106 30.56 8.10 5.82
C LEU A 106 31.09 7.31 7.02
N TRP A 107 30.43 6.22 7.42
CA TRP A 107 30.78 5.50 8.64
C TRP A 107 31.81 4.37 8.41
N SER A 108 31.63 3.49 7.43
CA SER A 108 32.59 2.40 7.14
C SER A 108 33.88 2.92 6.48
N HIS A 109 33.77 3.66 5.38
CA HIS A 109 34.95 4.08 4.59
C HIS A 109 35.51 5.46 4.93
N ARG A 110 34.82 6.24 5.77
CA ARG A 110 35.24 7.59 6.20
C ARG A 110 35.69 8.51 5.05
N SER A 111 35.07 8.40 3.88
CA SER A 111 35.48 9.10 2.65
C SER A 111 35.26 10.62 2.71
N TYR A 112 34.40 11.11 3.61
CA TYR A 112 34.16 12.52 3.82
C TYR A 112 33.75 12.84 5.26
N LYS A 113 33.84 14.12 5.64
CA LYS A 113 33.40 14.61 6.96
C LYS A 113 32.06 15.32 6.85
N ALA A 114 31.01 14.76 7.43
CA ALA A 114 29.67 15.35 7.49
C ALA A 114 29.45 16.20 8.76
N LYS A 115 28.69 17.29 8.65
CA LYS A 115 28.15 18.06 9.79
C LYS A 115 27.06 17.25 10.52
N TRP A 116 26.81 17.56 11.79
CA TRP A 116 25.93 16.76 12.65
C TRP A 116 24.50 16.62 12.11
N GLN A 117 23.94 17.64 11.48
CA GLN A 117 22.60 17.60 10.89
C GLN A 117 22.51 16.53 9.81
N LEU A 118 23.53 16.48 8.93
CA LEU A 118 23.60 15.50 7.86
C LEU A 118 23.81 14.08 8.42
N ARG A 119 24.55 13.94 9.52
CA ARG A 119 24.72 12.64 10.20
C ARG A 119 23.41 12.11 10.77
N VAL A 120 22.63 12.98 11.42
CA VAL A 120 21.31 12.61 11.97
C VAL A 120 20.34 12.24 10.85
N LEU A 121 20.30 13.04 9.78
CA LEU A 121 19.47 12.74 8.61
C LEU A 121 19.83 11.39 7.98
N LEU A 122 21.12 11.15 7.69
CA LEU A 122 21.57 9.89 7.10
C LEU A 122 21.34 8.69 8.05
N ALA A 123 21.44 8.90 9.36
CA ALA A 123 21.15 7.85 10.34
C ALA A 123 19.66 7.51 10.36
N GLY A 124 18.78 8.51 10.30
CA GLY A 124 17.34 8.30 10.12
C GLY A 124 17.03 7.54 8.83
N LEU A 125 17.63 7.94 7.72
CA LEU A 125 17.46 7.27 6.43
C LEU A 125 17.98 5.82 6.43
N GLN A 126 19.08 5.54 7.14
CA GLN A 126 19.59 4.16 7.30
C GLN A 126 18.59 3.26 8.03
N THR A 127 17.85 3.77 9.03
CA THR A 127 16.87 2.96 9.75
C THR A 127 15.72 2.49 8.87
N LEU A 128 15.38 3.25 7.81
CA LEU A 128 14.39 2.85 6.81
C LEU A 128 14.84 1.64 5.97
N ALA A 129 16.15 1.38 5.90
CA ALA A 129 16.67 0.22 5.18
C ALA A 129 16.47 -1.10 5.93
N LEU A 130 16.21 -1.04 7.25
CA LEU A 130 16.09 -2.23 8.12
C LEU A 130 17.30 -3.17 8.01
N GLN A 131 18.49 -2.63 7.68
CA GLN A 131 19.74 -3.37 7.51
C GLN A 131 20.67 -3.13 8.69
N ASN A 132 20.41 -3.81 9.82
CA ASN A 132 21.19 -3.80 11.07
C ASN A 132 21.59 -2.40 11.58
N SER A 133 22.30 -2.36 12.70
CA SER A 133 22.76 -1.08 13.26
C SER A 133 23.97 -0.54 12.51
N ILE A 134 24.16 0.78 12.53
CA ILE A 134 25.34 1.44 11.95
C ILE A 134 26.63 0.88 12.58
N TYR A 135 26.59 0.48 13.85
CA TYR A 135 27.75 -0.08 14.56
C TYR A 135 28.17 -1.46 14.03
N GLU A 136 27.23 -2.27 13.55
CA GLU A 136 27.56 -3.57 12.94
C GLU A 136 28.12 -3.42 11.52
N TRP A 137 27.80 -2.32 10.84
CA TRP A 137 28.28 -2.03 9.49
C TRP A 137 29.71 -1.45 9.45
N CYS A 138 30.31 -1.09 10.58
CA CYS A 138 31.55 -0.31 10.66
C CYS A 138 32.73 -1.08 11.24
#